data_AF-A0A6L7GY64-F1
#
_entry.id   AF-A0A6L7GY64-F1
#
_cell.length_a   1.000
_cell.length_b   1.000
_cell.length_c   1.000
_cell.angle_alpha   90.00
_cell.angle_beta   90.00
_cell.angle_gamma   90.00
#
_symmetry.space_group_name_H-M   'P 1'
#
loop_
_entity.id
_entity.type
_entity.pdbx_description
1 polymer ?
#
loop_
_entity_poly.entity_id
_entity_poly.type
_entity_poly.pdbx_seq_one_letter_code
_entity_poly.pdbx_strand_id
1 'polypeptide(L)'
;MMRVKVHAPLPDSAATVDDGSPLTAVQAAQVRAHGRAVTQAMIDRLTEGTELVPGSGSTEEWAGCCAVADALSHGSHYNGVLYATDIVFEPETAVDADTVRTKFAPVEIGWHEDDSCIGSAGIFRVSVETSAAVRIQVSSPCYFIRELDASDGGTLPGEDIIAVTGFLQKAWAH
;
A
#
# COMPACT_ATOMS: atom_id res chain seq x y z
N MET A 1 -0.47 -30.85 7.92
CA MET A 1 -0.35 -29.91 6.78
C MET A 1 0.49 -28.74 7.27
N MET A 2 1.69 -28.51 6.71
CA MET A 2 2.51 -27.35 7.11
C MET A 2 1.85 -26.08 6.56
N ARG A 3 1.55 -25.12 7.42
CA ARG A 3 1.12 -23.78 6.98
C ARG A 3 2.31 -23.13 6.25
N VAL A 4 2.10 -22.68 5.01
CA VAL A 4 3.09 -21.87 4.31
C VAL A 4 3.12 -20.52 5.01
N LYS A 5 4.26 -20.17 5.63
CA LYS A 5 4.46 -18.85 6.23
C LYS A 5 4.76 -17.87 5.11
N VAL A 6 3.98 -16.80 5.07
CA VAL A 6 4.23 -15.67 4.17
C VAL A 6 5.05 -14.66 4.98
N HIS A 7 6.25 -14.35 4.48
CA HIS A 7 7.12 -13.39 5.12
C HIS A 7 7.01 -12.03 4.40
N ALA A 8 6.58 -11.01 5.14
CA ALA A 8 6.49 -9.63 4.66
C ALA A 8 7.56 -8.78 5.37
N PRO A 9 8.66 -8.41 4.71
CA PRO A 9 9.70 -7.63 5.35
C PRO A 9 9.27 -6.19 5.57
N LEU A 10 9.81 -5.63 6.63
CA LEU A 10 9.57 -4.24 6.99
C LEU A 10 10.46 -3.32 6.16
N PRO A 11 9.99 -2.10 5.83
CA PRO A 11 10.82 -1.10 5.18
C PRO A 11 12.09 -0.83 5.98
N ASP A 12 13.21 -0.65 5.27
CA ASP A 12 14.52 -0.30 5.83
C ASP A 12 15.03 -1.23 6.95
N SER A 13 14.57 -2.49 6.96
CA SER A 13 14.89 -3.46 8.01
C SER A 13 15.07 -4.87 7.43
N ALA A 14 15.91 -5.67 8.10
CA ALA A 14 16.03 -7.11 7.81
C ALA A 14 14.92 -7.94 8.48
N ALA A 15 14.09 -7.32 9.32
CA ALA A 15 13.00 -8.00 10.02
C ALA A 15 11.83 -8.31 9.07
N THR A 16 11.17 -9.44 9.33
CA THR A 16 9.97 -9.88 8.60
C THR A 16 8.80 -10.04 9.55
N VAL A 17 7.61 -9.76 9.02
CA VAL A 17 6.32 -10.04 9.64
C VAL A 17 5.81 -11.36 9.08
N ASP A 18 5.35 -12.23 9.96
CA ASP A 18 4.67 -13.49 9.63
C ASP A 18 3.65 -13.84 10.72
N ASP A 19 3.05 -15.02 10.63
CA ASP A 19 2.04 -15.49 11.58
C ASP A 19 2.58 -15.69 13.02
N GLY A 20 3.88 -15.98 13.16
CA GLY A 20 4.56 -16.09 14.45
C GLY A 20 5.14 -14.77 14.96
N SER A 21 5.28 -13.78 14.08
CA SER A 21 5.80 -12.44 14.37
C SER A 21 4.88 -11.37 13.76
N PRO A 22 3.69 -11.13 14.37
CA PRO A 22 2.72 -10.19 13.83
C PRO A 22 3.24 -8.75 13.84
N LEU A 23 2.71 -7.95 12.94
CA LEU A 23 2.96 -6.52 12.83
C LEU A 23 2.53 -5.82 14.12
N THR A 24 3.48 -5.15 14.74
CA THR A 24 3.24 -4.31 15.92
C THR A 24 2.85 -2.89 15.54
N ALA A 25 2.27 -2.13 16.46
CA ALA A 25 1.92 -0.73 16.23
C ALA A 25 3.14 0.15 15.87
N VAL A 26 4.31 -0.14 16.45
CA VAL A 26 5.56 0.57 16.12
C VAL A 26 5.96 0.30 14.67
N GLN A 27 5.89 -0.97 14.25
CA GLN A 27 6.21 -1.35 12.87
C GLN A 27 5.16 -0.82 11.87
N ALA A 28 3.88 -0.81 12.23
CA ALA A 28 2.83 -0.18 11.42
C ALA A 28 3.10 1.32 11.23
N ALA A 29 3.55 2.02 12.28
CA ALA A 29 3.96 3.42 12.18
C ALA A 29 5.17 3.61 11.25
N GLN A 30 6.14 2.69 11.27
CA GLN A 30 7.28 2.70 10.34
C GLN A 30 6.84 2.50 8.89
N VAL A 31 5.98 1.50 8.63
CA VAL A 31 5.41 1.26 7.28
C VAL A 31 4.72 2.51 6.77
N ARG A 32 3.85 3.12 7.59
CA ARG A 32 3.16 4.37 7.22
C ARG A 32 4.15 5.50 6.92
N ALA A 33 5.16 5.69 7.77
CA ALA A 33 6.14 6.77 7.58
C ALA A 33 6.92 6.60 6.28
N HIS A 34 7.34 5.38 5.95
CA HIS A 34 8.04 5.08 4.70
C HIS A 34 7.11 5.27 3.49
N GLY A 35 5.88 4.74 3.55
CA GLY A 35 4.88 4.94 2.49
C GLY A 35 4.58 6.42 2.25
N ARG A 36 4.52 7.23 3.31
CA ARG A 36 4.42 8.69 3.22
C ARG A 36 5.61 9.35 2.55
N ALA A 37 6.83 8.96 2.89
CA ALA A 37 8.03 9.49 2.26
C ALA A 37 8.07 9.19 0.75
N VAL A 38 7.74 7.95 0.36
CA VAL A 38 7.67 7.54 -1.06
C VAL A 38 6.60 8.35 -1.79
N THR A 39 5.39 8.41 -1.23
CA THR A 39 4.26 9.14 -1.83
C THR A 39 4.59 10.63 -1.98
N GLN A 40 5.18 11.26 -0.97
CA GLN A 40 5.57 12.67 -1.03
C GLN A 40 6.66 12.92 -2.09
N ALA A 41 7.68 12.07 -2.16
CA ALA A 41 8.73 12.18 -3.18
C ALA A 41 8.16 12.06 -4.61
N MET A 42 7.14 11.22 -4.79
CA MET A 42 6.42 11.09 -6.06
C MET A 42 5.64 12.36 -6.40
N ILE A 43 4.91 12.92 -5.43
CA ILE A 43 4.20 14.21 -5.59
C ILE A 43 5.20 15.29 -5.97
N ASP A 44 6.24 15.50 -5.15
CA ASP A 44 7.25 16.55 -5.35
C ASP A 44 7.88 16.46 -6.75
N ARG A 45 8.13 15.24 -7.23
CA ARG A 45 8.69 15.00 -8.56
C ARG A 45 7.72 15.34 -9.70
N LEU A 46 6.44 15.02 -9.54
CA LEU A 46 5.39 15.36 -10.51
C LEU A 46 5.10 16.86 -10.53
N THR A 47 5.24 17.52 -9.40
CA THR A 47 4.90 18.94 -9.21
C THR A 47 6.09 19.87 -9.29
N GLU A 48 7.27 19.34 -9.63
CA GLU A 48 8.47 20.13 -9.82
C GLU A 48 8.23 21.17 -10.93
N GLY A 49 7.99 22.43 -10.54
CA GLY A 49 7.65 23.54 -11.42
C GLY A 49 6.16 23.75 -11.70
N THR A 50 5.26 23.00 -11.05
CA THR A 50 3.80 23.11 -11.21
C THR A 50 3.13 23.24 -9.83
N GLU A 51 2.31 24.27 -9.63
CA GLU A 51 1.51 24.41 -8.42
C GLU A 51 0.33 23.44 -8.47
N LEU A 52 0.20 22.55 -7.48
CA LEU A 52 -1.00 21.74 -7.33
C LEU A 52 -2.12 22.59 -6.77
N VAL A 53 -3.29 22.49 -7.39
CA VAL A 53 -4.52 23.02 -6.80
C VAL A 53 -4.90 22.11 -5.62
N PRO A 54 -5.03 22.65 -4.39
CA PRO A 54 -5.55 21.89 -3.27
C PRO A 54 -7.03 21.53 -3.53
N GLY A 55 -7.33 20.25 -3.64
CA GLY A 55 -8.67 19.73 -3.92
C GLY A 55 -8.79 18.29 -3.43
N SER A 56 -9.95 17.93 -2.91
CA SER A 56 -10.23 16.67 -2.20
C SER A 56 -10.15 15.43 -3.09
N GLY A 57 -9.42 14.40 -2.64
CA GLY A 57 -9.50 13.04 -3.17
C GLY A 57 -8.42 12.08 -2.63
N SER A 58 -7.26 12.61 -2.25
CA SER A 58 -6.15 11.78 -1.80
C SER A 58 -6.34 11.26 -0.38
N THR A 59 -6.13 9.96 -0.18
CA THR A 59 -6.31 9.30 1.11
C THR A 59 -5.14 8.37 1.42
N GLU A 60 -4.90 8.12 2.69
CA GLU A 60 -4.18 6.94 3.13
C GLU A 60 -5.14 5.99 3.82
N GLU A 61 -4.93 4.69 3.64
CA GLU A 61 -5.73 3.66 4.24
C GLU A 61 -4.91 2.45 4.69
N TRP A 62 -5.47 1.73 5.66
CA TRP A 62 -5.13 0.35 5.96
C TRP A 62 -6.32 -0.51 5.63
N ALA A 63 -6.11 -1.51 4.78
CA ALA A 63 -7.16 -2.41 4.31
C ALA A 63 -6.77 -3.87 4.58
N GLY A 64 -7.77 -4.72 4.78
CA GLY A 64 -7.57 -6.17 4.87
C GLY A 64 -7.04 -6.74 3.55
N CYS A 65 -6.13 -7.70 3.61
CA CYS A 65 -5.50 -8.31 2.44
C CYS A 65 -5.25 -9.81 2.60
N CYS A 66 -5.01 -10.47 1.47
CA CYS A 66 -4.62 -11.89 1.44
C CYS A 66 -3.09 -11.99 1.38
N ALA A 67 -2.50 -12.76 2.28
CA ALA A 67 -1.05 -12.93 2.34
C ALA A 67 -0.52 -14.02 1.37
N VAL A 68 -1.37 -14.88 0.79
CA VAL A 68 -0.89 -16.09 0.08
C VAL A 68 -0.55 -15.80 -1.38
N ALA A 69 0.68 -16.15 -1.77
CA ALA A 69 1.09 -16.36 -3.16
C ALA A 69 0.40 -17.63 -3.71
N ASP A 70 -0.45 -17.45 -4.74
CA ASP A 70 -1.16 -18.45 -5.54
C ASP A 70 -2.07 -19.48 -4.81
N ALA A 71 -3.36 -19.44 -5.12
CA ALA A 71 -3.95 -20.41 -6.06
C ALA A 71 -5.47 -20.19 -6.20
N LEU A 72 -5.94 -20.27 -7.45
CA LEU A 72 -7.30 -20.28 -7.98
C LEU A 72 -8.23 -21.40 -7.43
N SER A 73 -8.09 -21.82 -6.18
CA SER A 73 -8.93 -22.86 -5.56
C SER A 73 -9.44 -22.43 -4.19
N HIS A 74 -10.68 -21.93 -4.18
CA HIS A 74 -11.65 -21.87 -3.08
C HIS A 74 -11.09 -21.77 -1.65
N GLY A 75 -11.07 -20.54 -1.15
CA GLY A 75 -10.80 -20.19 0.25
C GLY A 75 -10.30 -18.75 0.35
N SER A 76 -11.16 -17.77 0.11
CA SER A 76 -10.85 -16.35 0.34
C SER A 76 -10.62 -16.13 1.83
N HIS A 77 -9.35 -16.05 2.24
CA HIS A 77 -8.95 -15.75 3.61
C HIS A 77 -8.10 -14.48 3.60
N TYR A 78 -8.72 -13.37 4.02
CA TYR A 78 -8.02 -12.10 4.27
C TYR A 78 -7.26 -12.22 5.58
N ASN A 79 -5.96 -12.48 5.56
CA ASN A 79 -5.17 -12.81 6.75
C ASN A 79 -4.22 -11.70 7.20
N GLY A 80 -4.33 -10.50 6.64
CA GLY A 80 -3.43 -9.41 7.00
C GLY A 80 -3.99 -8.03 6.67
N VAL A 81 -3.13 -7.04 6.78
CA VAL A 81 -3.36 -5.64 6.44
C VAL A 81 -2.30 -5.14 5.49
N LEU A 82 -2.69 -4.30 4.55
CA LEU A 82 -1.75 -3.52 3.75
C LEU A 82 -2.00 -2.04 4.02
N TYR A 83 -0.92 -1.26 3.95
CA TYR A 83 -1.01 0.19 3.87
C TYR A 83 -1.13 0.58 2.40
N ALA A 84 -2.04 1.48 2.08
CA ALA A 84 -2.15 2.08 0.77
C ALA A 84 -2.32 3.59 0.85
N THR A 85 -1.87 4.28 -0.18
CA THR A 85 -2.12 5.70 -0.40
C THR A 85 -2.67 5.85 -1.80
N ASP A 86 -3.73 6.63 -1.92
CA ASP A 86 -4.30 7.03 -3.19
C ASP A 86 -4.08 8.52 -3.34
N ILE A 87 -3.48 8.92 -4.45
CA ILE A 87 -3.29 10.30 -4.85
C ILE A 87 -4.13 10.53 -6.09
N VAL A 88 -5.04 11.51 -6.03
CA VAL A 88 -5.86 11.89 -7.18
C VAL A 88 -5.48 13.29 -7.59
N PHE A 89 -5.08 13.44 -8.85
CA PHE A 89 -4.88 14.74 -9.48
C PHE A 89 -6.10 15.04 -10.36
N GLU A 90 -6.78 16.14 -10.06
CA GLU A 90 -7.92 16.61 -10.84
C GLU A 90 -7.51 16.90 -12.29
N PRO A 91 -8.41 16.73 -13.28
CA PRO A 91 -8.09 16.92 -14.71
C PRO A 91 -7.58 18.33 -15.07
N GLU A 92 -7.83 19.34 -14.24
CA GLU A 92 -7.37 20.72 -14.45
C GLU A 92 -5.93 20.97 -13.98
N THR A 93 -5.33 20.01 -13.25
CA THR A 93 -3.89 20.06 -12.95
C THR A 93 -3.09 19.72 -14.21
N ALA A 94 -1.95 20.39 -14.43
CA ALA A 94 -1.08 20.14 -15.59
C ALA A 94 -0.34 18.78 -15.54
N VAL A 95 -0.86 17.82 -14.77
CA VAL A 95 -0.32 16.47 -14.62
C VAL A 95 -1.17 15.53 -15.49
N ASP A 96 -0.65 15.18 -16.65
CA ASP A 96 -1.24 14.20 -17.57
C ASP A 96 -0.43 12.89 -17.59
N ALA A 97 -0.94 11.89 -18.33
CA ALA A 97 -0.32 10.57 -18.44
C ALA A 97 1.14 10.63 -18.93
N ASP A 98 1.44 11.53 -19.87
CA ASP A 98 2.77 11.66 -20.46
C ASP A 98 3.75 12.36 -19.50
N THR A 99 3.26 13.30 -18.70
CA THR A 99 4.02 13.92 -17.60
C THR A 99 4.41 12.87 -16.56
N VAL A 100 3.46 12.02 -16.15
CA VAL A 100 3.73 10.95 -15.19
C VAL A 100 4.76 9.96 -15.74
N ARG A 101 4.56 9.47 -16.97
CA ARG A 101 5.50 8.56 -17.65
C ARG A 101 6.89 9.17 -17.75
N THR A 102 7.01 10.43 -18.14
CA THR A 102 8.32 11.10 -18.32
C THR A 102 9.04 11.33 -17.00
N LYS A 103 8.32 11.77 -15.95
CA LYS A 103 8.90 12.09 -14.65
C LYS A 103 9.32 10.86 -13.85
N PHE A 104 8.62 9.74 -14.04
CA PHE A 104 8.92 8.46 -13.38
C PHE A 104 9.72 7.47 -14.24
N ALA A 105 9.84 7.67 -15.55
CA ALA A 105 10.77 6.91 -16.41
C ALA A 105 12.23 6.85 -15.90
N PRO A 106 12.81 7.92 -15.31
CA PRO A 106 14.17 7.87 -14.75
C PRO A 106 14.23 7.35 -13.31
N VAL A 107 13.10 7.11 -12.66
CA VAL A 107 13.09 6.63 -11.28
C VAL A 107 12.97 5.12 -11.31
N GLU A 108 13.92 4.41 -10.70
CA GLU A 108 13.90 2.96 -10.48
C GLU A 108 12.80 2.54 -9.46
N ILE A 109 11.68 3.26 -9.43
CA ILE A 109 10.45 2.77 -8.79
C ILE A 109 10.00 1.63 -9.69
N GLY A 110 10.06 0.40 -9.18
CA GLY A 110 9.64 -0.78 -9.92
C GLY A 110 8.21 -0.61 -10.46
N TRP A 111 8.09 -0.35 -11.76
CA TRP A 111 6.84 -0.38 -12.50
C TRP A 111 6.42 -1.84 -12.59
N HIS A 112 5.66 -2.29 -11.60
CA HIS A 112 5.15 -3.64 -11.55
C HIS A 112 3.70 -3.61 -12.03
N GLU A 113 3.54 -3.27 -13.31
CA GLU A 113 2.31 -3.55 -14.04
C GLU A 113 2.14 -5.09 -14.05
N ASP A 114 1.06 -5.56 -13.43
CA ASP A 114 0.55 -6.93 -13.55
C ASP A 114 1.51 -8.10 -13.32
N ASP A 115 2.34 -8.04 -12.28
CA ASP A 115 2.97 -9.26 -11.74
C ASP A 115 2.26 -9.72 -10.46
N SER A 116 1.59 -10.87 -10.55
CA SER A 116 0.93 -11.55 -9.43
C SER A 116 1.92 -12.12 -8.39
N CYS A 117 3.22 -12.13 -8.70
CA CYS A 117 4.30 -12.65 -7.86
C CYS A 117 5.17 -11.55 -7.21
N ILE A 118 4.90 -10.26 -7.44
CA ILE A 118 5.78 -9.18 -6.93
C ILE A 118 5.35 -8.73 -5.53
N GLY A 119 5.89 -9.47 -4.57
CA GLY A 119 6.18 -9.05 -3.20
C GLY A 119 7.69 -9.02 -3.00
N SER A 120 8.41 -8.27 -3.84
CA SER A 120 9.83 -7.96 -3.59
C SER A 120 9.91 -7.17 -2.29
N ALA A 121 10.11 -7.92 -1.22
CA ALA A 121 10.51 -7.53 0.10
C ALA A 121 10.76 -6.01 0.34
N GLY A 122 9.84 -5.32 1.05
CA GLY A 122 10.07 -3.98 1.60
C GLY A 122 9.82 -2.82 0.63
N ILE A 123 9.44 -3.11 -0.61
CA ILE A 123 9.17 -2.12 -1.66
C ILE A 123 7.67 -1.89 -1.78
N PHE A 124 7.25 -0.63 -1.77
CA PHE A 124 5.86 -0.26 -2.06
C PHE A 124 5.58 -0.44 -3.56
N ARG A 125 4.47 -1.09 -3.91
CA ARG A 125 3.97 -1.16 -5.28
C ARG A 125 3.34 0.17 -5.65
N VAL A 126 3.62 0.65 -6.86
CA VAL A 126 3.00 1.83 -7.45
C VAL A 126 2.14 1.43 -8.64
N SER A 127 0.88 1.86 -8.64
CA SER A 127 -0.06 1.69 -9.75
C SER A 127 -0.53 3.06 -10.21
N VAL A 128 -0.59 3.31 -11.52
CA VAL A 128 -1.04 4.59 -12.08
C VAL A 128 -2.19 4.36 -13.04
N GLU A 129 -3.34 4.97 -12.76
CA GLU A 129 -4.46 5.06 -13.69
C GLU A 129 -4.52 6.47 -14.28
N THR A 130 -4.70 6.57 -15.60
CA THR A 130 -4.65 7.84 -16.35
C THR A 130 -5.84 8.04 -17.29
N SER A 131 -6.88 7.20 -17.14
CA SER A 131 -8.02 7.09 -18.06
C SER A 131 -8.99 8.28 -18.00
N ALA A 132 -9.21 8.86 -16.82
CA ALA A 132 -10.15 9.96 -16.58
C ALA A 132 -9.58 11.06 -15.67
N ALA A 133 -8.78 10.66 -14.67
CA ALA A 133 -7.97 11.51 -13.81
C ALA A 133 -6.62 10.78 -13.62
N VAL A 134 -5.56 11.50 -13.25
CA VAL A 134 -4.32 10.83 -12.84
C VAL A 134 -4.51 10.36 -11.41
N ARG A 135 -4.67 9.05 -11.24
CA ARG A 135 -4.71 8.39 -9.93
C ARG A 135 -3.45 7.57 -9.75
N ILE A 136 -2.78 7.75 -8.61
CA ILE A 136 -1.59 7.02 -8.23
C ILE A 136 -1.89 6.29 -6.94
N GLN A 137 -1.71 4.98 -6.94
CA GLN A 137 -1.82 4.16 -5.75
C GLN A 137 -0.43 3.66 -5.33
N VAL A 138 -0.05 3.87 -4.07
CA VAL A 138 1.18 3.32 -3.47
C VAL A 138 0.78 2.34 -2.38
N SER A 139 1.18 1.07 -2.47
CA SER A 139 0.71 0.01 -1.56
C SER A 139 1.85 -0.85 -1.00
N SER A 140 1.75 -1.25 0.28
CA SER A 140 2.74 -2.12 0.93
C SER A 140 2.46 -3.60 0.66
N PRO A 141 3.41 -4.50 0.99
CA PRO A 141 3.10 -5.91 1.20
C PRO A 141 1.97 -6.12 2.22
N CYS A 142 1.37 -7.31 2.19
CA CYS A 142 0.36 -7.73 3.16
C CYS A 142 1.02 -8.20 4.47
N TYR A 143 0.73 -7.52 5.57
CA TYR A 143 1.29 -7.79 6.90
C TYR A 143 0.28 -8.48 7.80
N PHE A 144 0.69 -9.55 8.47
CA PHE A 144 -0.15 -10.24 9.46
C PHE A 144 -0.25 -9.44 10.76
N ILE A 145 -1.43 -9.33 11.39
CA ILE A 145 -1.59 -8.66 12.70
C ILE A 145 -2.05 -9.58 13.84
N ARG A 146 -2.87 -10.59 13.54
CA ARG A 146 -3.27 -11.65 14.49
C ARG A 146 -3.87 -12.84 13.75
N GLU A 147 -3.92 -13.99 14.43
CA GLU A 147 -4.64 -15.16 13.92
C GLU A 147 -6.14 -14.87 13.89
N LEU A 148 -6.78 -15.28 12.79
CA LEU A 148 -8.24 -15.23 12.67
C LEU A 148 -8.86 -16.50 13.24
N ASP A 149 -9.96 -16.34 13.95
CA ASP A 149 -10.77 -17.43 14.43
C ASP A 149 -12.12 -17.53 13.68
N ALA A 150 -12.95 -18.50 14.06
CA ALA A 150 -14.24 -18.73 13.40
C ALA A 150 -15.22 -17.55 13.54
N SER A 151 -15.06 -16.71 14.57
CA SER A 151 -15.92 -15.55 14.81
C SER A 151 -15.60 -14.38 13.89
N ASP A 152 -14.40 -14.36 13.30
CA ASP A 152 -13.96 -13.32 12.34
C ASP A 152 -14.62 -13.44 10.96
N GLY A 153 -15.35 -14.53 10.68
CA GLY A 153 -16.05 -14.69 9.39
C GLY A 153 -15.13 -14.74 8.17
N GLY A 154 -13.83 -14.98 8.36
CA GLY A 154 -12.82 -15.05 7.30
C GLY A 154 -12.24 -13.71 6.84
N THR A 155 -12.54 -12.62 7.55
CA THR A 155 -11.97 -11.31 7.29
C THR A 155 -11.45 -10.67 8.56
N LEU A 156 -10.40 -9.87 8.44
CA LEU A 156 -9.90 -9.09 9.56
C LEU A 156 -10.87 -7.93 9.86
N PRO A 157 -11.41 -7.83 11.09
CA PRO A 157 -12.29 -6.72 11.48
C PRO A 157 -11.56 -5.38 11.46
N GLY A 158 -12.27 -4.32 11.05
CA GLY A 158 -11.69 -2.98 10.96
C GLY A 158 -11.18 -2.44 12.31
N GLU A 159 -11.81 -2.83 13.42
CA GLU A 159 -11.38 -2.45 14.77
C GLU A 159 -10.00 -3.01 15.15
N ASP A 160 -9.67 -4.23 14.73
CA ASP A 160 -8.34 -4.81 14.93
C ASP A 160 -7.28 -4.08 14.11
N ILE A 161 -7.63 -3.70 12.88
CA ILE A 161 -6.76 -2.87 12.04
C ILE A 161 -6.48 -1.55 12.77
N ILE A 162 -7.52 -0.84 13.23
CA ILE A 162 -7.36 0.42 13.97
C ILE A 162 -6.53 0.23 15.24
N ALA A 163 -6.74 -0.86 15.98
CA ALA A 163 -6.01 -1.14 17.21
C ALA A 163 -4.50 -1.23 16.99
N VAL A 164 -4.06 -1.77 15.86
CA VAL A 164 -2.64 -1.90 15.52
C VAL A 164 -2.10 -0.69 14.77
N THR A 165 -2.82 -0.21 13.75
CA THR A 165 -2.31 0.81 12.81
C THR A 165 -2.68 2.24 13.22
N GLY A 166 -3.66 2.39 14.12
CA GLY A 166 -4.19 3.66 14.60
C GLY A 166 -5.25 4.31 13.70
N PHE A 167 -5.59 3.73 12.53
CA PHE A 167 -6.71 4.15 11.67
C PHE A 167 -7.00 3.17 10.53
N LEU A 168 -8.23 3.24 9.99
CA LEU A 168 -8.59 2.59 8.72
C LEU A 168 -8.36 3.50 7.53
N GLN A 169 -8.89 4.71 7.55
CA GLN A 169 -8.75 5.65 6.43
C GLN A 169 -8.65 7.09 6.95
N LYS A 170 -7.79 7.89 6.33
CA LYS A 170 -7.63 9.32 6.61
C LYS A 170 -7.39 10.08 5.31
N ALA A 171 -7.82 11.34 5.27
CA ALA A 171 -7.39 12.26 4.22
C ALA A 171 -5.86 12.39 4.24
N TRP A 172 -5.25 12.48 3.07
CA TRP A 172 -3.82 12.76 2.98
C TRP A 172 -3.55 14.16 3.56
N ALA A 173 -2.69 14.22 4.57
CA ALA A 173 -2.30 15.48 5.19
C ALA A 173 -1.19 16.12 4.33
N HIS A 174 -1.46 17.32 3.82
CA HIS A 174 -0.49 18.20 3.16
C HIS A 174 0.55 18.74 4.14
#